data_AF-M0DG98-F1
#
_entry.id   AF-M0DG98-F1
#
_cell.length_a   1.000
_cell.length_b   1.000
_cell.length_c   1.000
_cell.angle_alpha   90.00
_cell.angle_beta   90.00
_cell.angle_gamma   90.00
#
_symmetry.space_group_name_H-M   'P 1'
#
loop_
_entity.id
_entity.type
_entity.pdbx_description
1 polymer ?
#
loop_
_entity_poly.entity_id
_entity_poly.type
_entity_poly.pdbx_seq_one_letter_code
_entity_poly.pdbx_strand_id
1 'polypeptide(L)'
;MTMFMMAMGDDSPPPTAALWAKYVGDEGPEAYMKQGMLLHMLYGIGAGVAFALGATALGLDVGAGALVGSVLWGLAFGLVLMVGGMVFWMRIVLAMEPDPKTMGAFGFFHVVYGVVLGAGIALLPV
;
A
#
# COMPACT_ATOMS: atom_id res chain seq x y z
N MET A 1 3.88 -3.07 -5.66
CA MET A 1 3.78 -4.00 -4.52
C MET A 1 2.89 -5.20 -4.84
N THR A 2 1.64 -5.04 -5.30
CA THR A 2 0.71 -6.15 -5.62
C THR A 2 1.31 -7.29 -6.45
N MET A 3 2.07 -6.99 -7.51
CA MET A 3 2.78 -8.02 -8.30
C MET A 3 3.80 -8.82 -7.49
N PHE A 4 4.47 -8.17 -6.53
CA PHE A 4 5.46 -8.79 -5.65
C PHE A 4 4.79 -9.71 -4.62
N MET A 5 3.56 -9.41 -4.23
CA MET A 5 2.76 -10.23 -3.31
C MET A 5 2.37 -11.55 -3.97
N MET A 6 1.87 -11.46 -5.22
CA MET A 6 1.55 -12.64 -6.03
C MET A 6 2.78 -13.53 -6.25
N ALA A 7 3.95 -12.93 -6.52
CA ALA A 7 5.20 -13.68 -6.69
C ALA A 7 5.64 -14.45 -5.42
N MET A 8 5.24 -13.99 -4.23
CA MET A 8 5.56 -14.65 -2.96
C MET A 8 4.42 -15.55 -2.44
N GLY A 9 3.38 -15.80 -3.27
CA GLY A 9 2.25 -16.66 -2.92
C GLY A 9 1.27 -16.04 -1.92
N ASP A 10 1.27 -14.72 -1.77
CA ASP A 10 0.25 -14.00 -1.02
C ASP A 10 -0.88 -13.62 -1.98
N ASP A 11 -1.85 -14.52 -2.10
CA ASP A 11 -2.92 -14.46 -3.08
C ASP A 11 -4.00 -13.41 -2.74
N SER A 12 -4.03 -12.89 -1.49
CA SER A 12 -4.65 -11.61 -1.14
C SER A 12 -4.27 -11.18 0.29
N PRO A 13 -3.47 -10.12 0.47
CA PRO A 13 -3.18 -9.63 1.81
C PRO A 13 -4.44 -9.02 2.46
N PRO A 14 -4.62 -9.22 3.78
CA PRO A 14 -5.44 -8.31 4.58
C PRO A 14 -4.96 -6.86 4.34
N PRO A 15 -5.85 -5.86 4.28
CA PRO A 15 -7.27 -5.89 4.69
C PRO A 15 -8.27 -6.09 3.54
N THR A 16 -7.84 -6.14 2.28
CA THR A 16 -8.73 -5.85 1.13
C THR A 16 -9.77 -6.92 0.83
N ALA A 17 -9.40 -8.21 0.89
CA ALA A 17 -10.37 -9.31 0.74
C ALA A 17 -11.37 -9.34 1.91
N ALA A 18 -10.90 -9.07 3.13
CA ALA A 18 -11.75 -8.97 4.31
C ALA A 18 -12.71 -7.77 4.26
N LEU A 19 -12.29 -6.65 3.66
CA LEU A 19 -13.17 -5.51 3.40
C LEU A 19 -14.30 -5.88 2.44
N TRP A 20 -13.97 -6.56 1.34
CA TRP A 20 -14.99 -7.01 0.40
C TRP A 20 -15.98 -7.99 1.05
N ALA A 21 -15.46 -9.01 1.74
CA ALA A 21 -16.28 -9.99 2.45
C ALA A 21 -17.23 -9.33 3.47
N LYS A 22 -16.74 -8.36 4.25
CA LYS A 22 -17.53 -7.71 5.31
C LYS A 22 -18.66 -6.82 4.80
N TYR A 23 -18.44 -6.11 3.69
CA TYR A 23 -19.35 -5.03 3.25
C TYR A 23 -20.08 -5.30 1.94
N VAL A 24 -19.65 -6.29 1.16
CA VAL A 24 -20.21 -6.58 -0.17
C VAL A 24 -20.55 -8.06 -0.34
N GLY A 25 -19.70 -8.95 0.16
CA GLY A 25 -19.87 -10.39 0.05
C GLY A 25 -20.78 -11.02 1.11
N ASP A 26 -21.05 -12.30 0.91
CA ASP A 26 -21.79 -13.21 1.79
C ASP A 26 -20.97 -14.43 2.25
N GLU A 27 -19.77 -14.62 1.69
CA GLU A 27 -18.80 -15.67 2.04
C GLU A 27 -17.57 -15.12 2.80
N GLY A 28 -16.63 -15.99 3.19
CA GLY A 28 -15.39 -15.59 3.82
C GLY A 28 -14.39 -14.90 2.87
N PRO A 29 -13.35 -14.21 3.39
CA PRO A 29 -12.36 -13.47 2.59
C PRO A 29 -11.70 -14.30 1.48
N GLU A 30 -11.50 -15.59 1.71
CA GLU A 30 -10.97 -16.58 0.77
C GLU A 30 -11.79 -16.70 -0.53
N ALA A 31 -13.09 -16.40 -0.51
CA ALA A 31 -13.92 -16.38 -1.71
C ALA A 31 -13.69 -15.12 -2.58
N TYR A 32 -13.09 -14.07 -2.00
CA TYR A 32 -12.99 -12.74 -2.61
C TYR A 32 -11.55 -12.26 -2.85
N MET A 33 -10.61 -13.20 -2.98
CA MET A 33 -9.18 -12.89 -3.15
C MET A 33 -8.91 -12.01 -4.37
N LYS A 34 -9.58 -12.28 -5.50
CA LYS A 34 -9.44 -11.48 -6.74
C LYS A 34 -9.91 -10.04 -6.54
N GLN A 35 -11.04 -9.86 -5.87
CA GLN A 35 -11.60 -8.56 -5.55
C GLN A 35 -10.70 -7.81 -4.57
N GLY A 36 -10.18 -8.50 -3.55
CA GLY A 36 -9.17 -7.96 -2.64
C GLY A 36 -7.94 -7.46 -3.39
N MET A 37 -7.37 -8.26 -4.28
CA MET A 37 -6.20 -7.88 -5.07
C MET A 37 -6.45 -6.69 -5.98
N LEU A 38 -7.62 -6.63 -6.62
CA LEU A 38 -8.03 -5.47 -7.42
C LEU A 38 -8.14 -4.22 -6.55
N LEU A 39 -8.82 -4.30 -5.41
CA LEU A 39 -8.93 -3.19 -4.46
C LEU A 39 -7.55 -2.72 -3.97
N HIS A 40 -6.66 -3.66 -3.64
CA HIS A 40 -5.29 -3.33 -3.25
C HIS A 40 -4.57 -2.58 -4.35
N MET A 41 -4.65 -3.06 -5.59
CA MET A 41 -4.00 -2.41 -6.73
C MET A 41 -4.54 -0.98 -6.92
N LEU A 42 -5.86 -0.80 -6.92
CA LEU A 42 -6.49 0.50 -7.07
C LEU A 42 -6.13 1.45 -5.92
N TYR A 43 -6.12 0.96 -4.68
CA TYR A 43 -5.69 1.72 -3.52
C TYR A 43 -4.22 2.15 -3.66
N GLY A 44 -3.35 1.25 -4.09
CA GLY A 44 -1.94 1.55 -4.35
C GLY A 44 -1.76 2.61 -5.43
N ILE A 45 -2.46 2.51 -6.56
CA ILE A 45 -2.42 3.52 -7.62
C ILE A 45 -2.90 4.88 -7.09
N GLY A 46 -4.05 4.91 -6.42
CA GLY A 46 -4.61 6.14 -5.85
C GLY A 46 -3.68 6.78 -4.82
N ALA A 47 -3.06 5.97 -3.96
CA ALA A 47 -2.09 6.45 -2.99
C ALA A 47 -0.82 7.01 -3.66
N GLY A 48 -0.34 6.38 -4.73
CA GLY A 48 0.80 6.89 -5.50
C GLY A 48 0.52 8.23 -6.15
N VAL A 49 -0.66 8.39 -6.76
CA VAL A 49 -1.13 9.68 -7.31
C VAL A 49 -1.24 10.74 -6.21
N ALA A 50 -1.84 10.38 -5.07
CA ALA A 50 -1.95 11.29 -3.93
C ALA A 50 -0.59 11.74 -3.40
N PHE A 51 0.39 10.83 -3.32
CA PHE A 51 1.76 11.18 -2.95
C PHE A 51 2.39 12.14 -3.95
N ALA A 52 2.34 11.85 -5.25
CA ALA A 52 2.94 12.71 -6.27
C ALA A 52 2.36 14.13 -6.21
N LEU A 53 1.03 14.26 -6.23
CA LEU A 53 0.35 15.55 -6.18
C LEU A 53 0.59 16.28 -4.85
N GLY A 54 0.49 15.56 -3.73
CA GLY A 54 0.69 16.12 -2.40
C GLY A 54 2.11 16.61 -2.18
N ALA A 55 3.11 15.82 -2.59
CA ALA A 55 4.52 16.19 -2.46
C ALA A 55 4.86 17.42 -3.31
N THR A 56 4.34 17.51 -4.54
CA THR A 56 4.47 18.71 -5.37
C THR A 56 3.78 19.92 -4.74
N ALA A 57 2.54 19.78 -4.27
CA ALA A 57 1.78 20.87 -3.67
C ALA A 57 2.43 21.42 -2.38
N LEU A 58 3.11 20.55 -1.62
CA LEU A 58 3.82 20.89 -0.40
C LEU A 58 5.26 21.38 -0.64
N GLY A 59 5.72 21.40 -1.90
CA GLY A 59 7.09 21.80 -2.24
C GLY A 59 8.16 20.87 -1.67
N LEU A 60 7.85 19.58 -1.52
CA LEU A 60 8.82 18.60 -1.04
C LEU A 60 9.90 18.35 -2.09
N ASP A 61 11.09 17.97 -1.61
CA ASP A 61 12.23 17.58 -2.46
C ASP A 61 11.96 16.22 -3.13
N VAL A 62 11.12 16.23 -4.17
CA VAL A 62 10.73 15.06 -4.96
C VAL A 62 10.80 15.35 -6.46
N GLY A 63 11.10 14.33 -7.26
CA GLY A 63 11.14 14.42 -8.73
C GLY A 63 12.54 14.36 -9.32
N ALA A 64 12.65 14.74 -10.60
CA ALA A 64 13.89 14.64 -11.36
C ALA A 64 15.03 15.45 -10.71
N GLY A 65 16.17 14.80 -10.46
CA GLY A 65 17.32 15.41 -9.77
C GLY A 65 17.29 15.30 -8.24
N ALA A 66 16.16 14.88 -7.66
CA ALA A 66 15.97 14.73 -6.21
C ALA A 66 15.82 13.26 -5.79
N LEU A 67 16.70 12.36 -6.27
CA LEU A 67 16.56 10.91 -6.04
C LEU A 67 16.51 10.55 -4.55
N VAL A 68 17.47 11.06 -3.77
CA VAL A 68 17.55 10.77 -2.33
C VAL A 68 16.31 11.29 -1.60
N GLY A 69 15.93 12.55 -1.85
CA GLY A 69 14.72 13.16 -1.27
C GLY A 69 13.45 12.37 -1.63
N SER A 70 13.30 12.02 -2.90
CA SER A 70 12.15 11.24 -3.40
C SER A 70 12.03 9.88 -2.73
N VAL A 71 13.15 9.16 -2.56
CA VAL A 71 13.15 7.85 -1.90
C VAL A 71 12.84 7.99 -0.40
N LEU A 72 13.39 9.00 0.28
CA LEU A 72 13.10 9.23 1.70
C LEU A 72 11.64 9.59 1.95
N TRP A 73 11.07 10.49 1.14
CA TRP A 73 9.66 10.85 1.23
C TRP A 73 8.74 9.71 0.81
N GLY A 74 9.10 8.94 -0.21
CA GLY A 74 8.39 7.73 -0.60
C GLY A 74 8.38 6.69 0.51
N LEU A 75 9.51 6.48 1.19
CA LEU A 75 9.61 5.59 2.35
C LEU A 75 8.74 6.08 3.51
N ALA A 76 8.82 7.36 3.87
CA ALA A 76 7.98 7.95 4.91
C ALA A 76 6.49 7.77 4.59
N PHE A 77 6.09 8.02 3.34
CA PHE A 77 4.73 7.80 2.88
C PHE A 77 4.30 6.34 2.94
N GLY A 78 5.17 5.41 2.54
CA GLY A 78 4.93 3.97 2.67
C GLY A 78 4.68 3.53 4.11
N LEU A 79 5.44 4.06 5.07
CA LEU A 79 5.24 3.81 6.50
C LEU A 79 3.91 4.40 7.03
N VAL A 80 3.52 5.59 6.56
CA VAL A 80 2.20 6.16 6.89
C VAL A 80 1.07 5.27 6.36
N LEU A 81 1.19 4.78 5.13
CA LEU A 81 0.22 3.84 4.56
C LEU A 81 0.18 2.52 5.34
N MET A 82 1.34 2.01 5.80
CA MET A 82 1.41 0.82 6.65
C MET A 82 0.59 1.01 7.93
N VAL A 83 0.80 2.14 8.62
CA VAL A 83 0.03 2.48 9.84
C VAL A 83 -1.45 2.63 9.52
N GLY A 84 -1.82 3.31 8.44
CA GLY A 84 -3.21 3.41 7.99
C GLY A 84 -3.85 2.06 7.69
N GLY A 85 -3.12 1.16 7.03
CA GLY A 85 -3.55 -0.21 6.76
C GLY A 85 -3.82 -1.01 8.04
N MET A 86 -2.88 -1.00 8.99
CA MET A 86 -3.01 -1.80 10.21
C MET A 86 -3.98 -1.17 11.21
N VAL A 87 -3.87 0.13 11.47
CA VAL A 87 -4.67 0.79 12.51
C VAL A 87 -6.06 1.11 11.99
N PHE A 88 -6.16 1.85 10.88
CA PHE A 88 -7.46 2.29 10.39
C PHE A 88 -8.22 1.14 9.71
N TRP A 89 -7.63 0.47 8.73
CA TRP A 89 -8.35 -0.57 7.99
C TRP A 89 -8.53 -1.86 8.80
N MET A 90 -7.47 -2.45 9.35
CA MET A 90 -7.60 -3.71 10.09
C MET A 90 -8.29 -3.51 11.44
N ARG A 91 -7.71 -2.72 12.36
CA ARG A 91 -8.23 -2.63 13.73
C ARG A 91 -9.56 -1.88 13.84
N ILE A 92 -9.68 -0.71 13.21
CA ILE A 92 -10.87 0.15 13.39
C ILE A 92 -12.02 -0.31 12.49
N VAL A 93 -11.80 -0.38 11.17
CA VAL A 93 -12.87 -0.69 10.21
C VAL A 93 -13.25 -2.17 10.24
N LEU A 94 -12.25 -3.06 10.24
CA LEU A 94 -12.50 -4.50 10.17
C LEU A 94 -12.64 -5.17 11.53
N ALA A 95 -12.22 -4.52 12.63
CA ALA A 95 -12.11 -5.15 13.95
C ALA A 95 -11.19 -6.40 13.93
N MET A 96 -10.10 -6.30 13.16
CA MET A 96 -9.10 -7.34 12.95
C MET A 96 -7.78 -6.93 13.58
N GLU A 97 -7.23 -7.78 14.44
CA GLU A 97 -5.89 -7.61 15.00
C GLU A 97 -4.86 -8.37 14.17
N PRO A 98 -3.87 -7.70 13.55
CA PRO A 98 -2.84 -8.38 12.79
C PRO A 98 -1.85 -9.10 13.72
N ASP A 99 -1.56 -10.37 13.41
CA ASP A 99 -0.50 -11.12 14.09
C ASP A 99 0.91 -10.62 13.69
N PRO A 100 1.97 -10.97 14.45
CA PRO A 100 3.33 -10.49 14.16
C PRO A 100 3.84 -10.83 12.75
N LYS A 101 3.43 -11.98 12.21
CA LYS A 101 3.83 -12.40 10.86
C LYS A 101 3.19 -11.49 9.81
N THR A 102 1.90 -11.21 9.97
CA THR A 102 1.12 -10.28 9.15
C THR A 102 1.70 -8.89 9.23
N MET A 103 2.00 -8.39 10.43
CA MET A 103 2.64 -7.07 10.62
C MET A 103 3.99 -6.98 9.89
N GLY A 104 4.82 -8.03 9.99
CA GLY A 104 6.11 -8.09 9.32
C GLY A 104 6.00 -8.06 7.80
N ALA A 105 5.15 -8.91 7.23
CA ALA A 105 4.91 -8.95 5.79
C ALA A 105 4.31 -7.63 5.28
N PHE A 106 3.29 -7.11 5.97
CA PHE A 106 2.63 -5.86 5.61
C PHE A 106 3.61 -4.69 5.63
N GLY A 107 4.46 -4.60 6.66
CA GLY A 107 5.52 -3.60 6.74
C GLY A 107 6.55 -3.73 5.62
N PHE A 108 7.03 -4.93 5.33
CA PHE A 108 7.97 -5.18 4.24
C PHE A 108 7.43 -4.67 2.89
N PHE A 109 6.19 -5.02 2.54
CA PHE A 109 5.61 -4.60 1.27
C PHE A 109 5.41 -3.09 1.17
N HIS A 110 5.09 -2.42 2.28
CA HIS A 110 4.93 -0.97 2.33
C HIS A 110 6.26 -0.22 2.23
N VAL A 111 7.33 -0.77 2.81
CA VAL A 111 8.70 -0.26 2.61
C VAL A 111 9.09 -0.39 1.14
N VAL A 112 8.91 -1.58 0.55
CA VAL A 112 9.19 -1.80 -0.88
C VAL A 112 8.37 -0.85 -1.75
N TYR A 113 7.08 -0.68 -1.44
CA TYR A 113 6.21 0.25 -2.15
C TYR A 113 6.74 1.68 -2.08
N GLY A 114 7.07 2.17 -0.88
CA GLY A 114 7.58 3.54 -0.70
C GLY A 114 8.88 3.81 -1.44
N VAL A 115 9.83 2.86 -1.38
CA VAL A 115 11.11 2.96 -2.09
C VAL A 115 10.89 2.99 -3.61
N VAL A 116 10.08 2.06 -4.13
CA VAL A 116 9.80 1.98 -5.58
C VAL A 116 9.04 3.21 -6.07
N LEU A 117 8.08 3.71 -5.29
CA LEU A 117 7.32 4.92 -5.62
C LEU A 117 8.24 6.15 -5.69
N GLY A 118 9.07 6.34 -4.66
CA GLY A 118 10.02 7.45 -4.60
C GLY A 118 11.05 7.41 -5.73
N ALA A 119 11.66 6.24 -5.95
CA ALA A 119 12.59 6.06 -7.07
C ALA A 119 11.90 6.25 -8.42
N GLY A 120 10.68 5.75 -8.60
CA GLY A 120 9.90 5.90 -9.82
C GLY A 120 9.63 7.36 -10.16
N ILE A 121 9.22 8.18 -9.19
CA ILE A 121 8.99 9.62 -9.38
C ILE A 121 10.29 10.36 -9.75
N ALA A 122 11.43 9.92 -9.22
CA ALA A 122 12.72 10.54 -9.51
C ALA A 122 13.29 10.15 -10.90
N LEU A 123 13.00 8.94 -11.38
CA LEU A 123 13.69 8.33 -12.51
C LEU A 123 12.83 8.19 -13.77
N LEU A 124 11.51 8.12 -13.64
CA LEU A 124 10.61 8.01 -14.78
C LEU A 124 10.22 9.40 -15.26
N PRO A 125 10.13 9.61 -16.59
CA PRO A 125 9.48 10.79 -17.13
C PRO A 125 7.99 10.71 -16.75
N VAL A 126 7.55 11.60 -15.89
CA VAL A 126 6.15 11.83 -15.51
C VAL A 126 5.65 13.14 -16.10
#